data_AF-A0A3G1A880-F1
#
_entry.id   AF-A0A3G1A880-F1
#
_cell.length_a   1.000
_cell.length_b   1.000
_cell.length_c   1.000
_cell.angle_alpha   90.00
_cell.angle_beta   90.00
_cell.angle_gamma   90.00
#
_symmetry.space_group_name_H-M   'P 1'
#
loop_
_entity.id
_entity.type
_entity.pdbx_description
1 polymer ?
#
loop_
_entity_poly.entity_id
_entity_poly.type
_entity_poly.pdbx_seq_one_letter_code
_entity_poly.pdbx_strand_id
1 'polypeptide(L)'
;MLFSYMVSTVVKEHPSPTEANRELFRLGLWGGSVAMLKFSKTINPKDIWPKSFDVGKFTSYAKLNHGGAWYLFAGHMPEINVEARGQKFIWVTLRELPGKETFYKIETPEGVDVWYFLAGNYEGATLTLLRLVGEEEKYFTMWRPLPSRDGIEGFYAIRDLGPAEVIRTCNDLDPGFFKLVSWEDSAKFAEELFGIKIPLLV
;
A
#
# COMPACT_ATOMS: atom_id res chain seq x y z
N MET A 1 7.24 19.95 7.75
CA MET A 1 7.00 20.32 9.16
C MET A 1 5.93 19.46 9.82
N LEU A 2 4.66 19.44 9.36
CA LEU A 2 3.61 18.64 10.02
C LEU A 2 3.89 17.12 9.99
N PHE A 3 4.37 16.60 8.85
CA PHE A 3 4.73 15.18 8.74
C PHE A 3 5.88 14.81 9.69
N SER A 4 6.94 15.61 9.74
CA SER A 4 8.05 15.45 10.69
C SER A 4 7.57 15.43 12.15
N TYR A 5 6.63 16.31 12.50
CA TYR A 5 6.04 16.34 13.85
C TYR A 5 5.23 15.08 14.17
N MET A 6 4.47 14.56 13.21
CA MET A 6 3.75 13.30 13.36
C MET A 6 4.72 12.15 13.59
N VAL A 7 5.77 12.02 12.78
CA VAL A 7 6.78 10.96 12.94
C VAL A 7 7.48 11.07 14.29
N SER A 8 7.90 12.27 14.70
CA SER A 8 8.50 12.49 16.02
C SER A 8 7.55 12.13 17.18
N THR A 9 6.25 12.40 17.04
CA THR A 9 5.25 12.02 18.04
C THR A 9 5.13 10.50 18.14
N VAL A 10 5.00 9.81 17.01
CA VAL A 10 4.91 8.34 16.97
C VAL A 10 6.16 7.70 17.59
N VAL A 11 7.34 8.17 17.20
CA VAL A 11 8.61 7.64 17.73
C VAL A 11 8.74 7.87 19.24
N LYS A 12 8.19 8.96 19.78
CA LYS A 12 8.20 9.23 21.21
C LYS A 12 7.23 8.33 21.99
N GLU A 13 6.08 8.01 21.40
CA GLU A 13 5.03 7.21 22.05
C GLU A 13 5.27 5.70 21.93
N HIS A 14 6.05 5.26 20.95
CA HIS A 14 6.35 3.85 20.69
C HIS A 14 7.83 3.54 20.99
N PRO A 15 8.13 2.76 22.05
CA PRO A 15 9.49 2.57 22.56
C PRO A 15 10.40 1.74 21.66
N SER A 16 9.85 1.01 20.68
CA SER A 16 10.64 0.24 19.71
C SER A 16 10.44 0.73 18.27
N PRO A 17 11.49 0.73 17.42
CA PRO A 17 11.36 1.09 16.00
C PRO A 17 10.32 0.24 15.26
N THR A 18 10.19 -1.04 15.62
CA THR A 18 9.19 -1.95 15.04
C THR A 18 7.76 -1.48 15.32
N GLU A 19 7.45 -1.11 16.57
CA GLU A 19 6.13 -0.59 16.92
C GLU A 19 5.87 0.77 16.26
N ALA A 20 6.87 1.65 16.23
CA ALA A 20 6.77 2.93 15.54
C ALA A 20 6.45 2.75 14.04
N ASN A 21 7.12 1.82 13.36
CA ASN A 21 6.86 1.52 11.94
C ASN A 21 5.45 0.95 11.71
N ARG A 22 4.98 0.08 12.60
CA ARG A 22 3.60 -0.45 12.54
C ARG A 22 2.56 0.65 12.76
N GLU A 23 2.81 1.57 13.68
CA GLU A 23 1.91 2.71 13.89
C GLU A 23 1.94 3.69 12.72
N LEU A 24 3.12 4.00 12.17
CA LEU A 24 3.23 4.80 10.95
C LEU A 24 2.42 4.17 9.82
N PHE A 25 2.50 2.85 9.66
CA PHE A 25 1.71 2.10 8.70
C PHE A 25 0.20 2.21 8.95
N ARG A 26 -0.26 2.02 10.19
CA ARG A 26 -1.66 2.16 10.61
C ARG A 26 -2.19 3.58 10.36
N LEU A 27 -1.43 4.62 10.69
CA LEU A 27 -1.77 6.01 10.38
C LEU A 27 -1.82 6.27 8.87
N GLY A 28 -0.90 5.65 8.13
CA GLY A 28 -0.91 5.61 6.67
C GLY A 28 -2.21 5.07 6.12
N LEU A 29 -2.62 3.87 6.55
CA LEU A 29 -3.89 3.21 6.18
C LEU A 29 -5.08 4.15 6.35
N TRP A 30 -5.20 4.77 7.53
CA TRP A 30 -6.27 5.73 7.78
C TRP A 30 -6.20 6.93 6.83
N GLY A 31 -5.02 7.54 6.68
CA GLY A 31 -4.81 8.68 5.79
C GLY A 31 -5.15 8.39 4.33
N GLY A 32 -4.77 7.21 3.84
CA GLY A 32 -5.07 6.74 2.49
C GLY A 32 -6.55 6.54 2.23
N SER A 33 -7.27 5.99 3.22
CA SER A 33 -8.72 5.82 3.12
C SER A 33 -9.45 7.16 2.99
N VAL A 34 -9.06 8.16 3.79
CA VAL A 34 -9.62 9.51 3.74
C VAL A 34 -9.30 10.18 2.41
N ALA A 35 -8.08 10.02 1.89
CA ALA A 35 -7.69 10.54 0.59
C ALA A 35 -8.55 9.94 -0.53
N MET A 36 -8.74 8.61 -0.54
CA MET A 36 -9.56 7.93 -1.54
C MET A 36 -11.04 8.34 -1.47
N LEU A 37 -11.61 8.50 -0.28
CA LEU A 37 -12.98 9.01 -0.10
C LEU A 37 -13.17 10.45 -0.58
N LYS A 38 -12.13 11.28 -0.48
CA LYS A 38 -12.16 12.64 -1.04
C LYS A 38 -12.07 12.59 -2.56
N PHE A 39 -11.14 11.80 -3.09
CA PHE A 39 -10.96 11.61 -4.53
C PHE A 39 -12.23 11.08 -5.21
N SER A 40 -12.93 10.15 -4.57
CA SER A 40 -14.17 9.55 -5.10
C SER A 40 -15.33 10.53 -5.25
N LYS A 41 -15.25 11.72 -4.66
CA LYS A 41 -16.25 12.80 -4.87
C LYS A 41 -16.03 13.54 -6.17
N THR A 42 -14.82 13.49 -6.71
CA THR A 42 -14.44 14.18 -7.96
C THR A 42 -14.48 13.23 -9.15
N ILE A 43 -14.10 11.97 -8.96
CA ILE A 43 -14.11 10.93 -9.99
C ILE A 43 -14.84 9.72 -9.44
N ASN A 44 -15.82 9.19 -10.19
CA ASN A 44 -16.49 7.94 -9.83
C ASN A 44 -15.49 6.78 -9.97
N PRO A 45 -15.13 6.08 -8.88
CA PRO A 45 -14.10 5.03 -8.95
C PRO A 45 -14.45 3.87 -9.87
N LYS A 46 -15.75 3.62 -10.10
CA LYS A 46 -16.23 2.58 -11.03
C LYS A 46 -15.90 2.87 -12.49
N ASP A 47 -15.64 4.13 -12.84
CA ASP A 47 -15.33 4.52 -14.21
C ASP A 47 -13.86 4.21 -14.56
N ILE A 48 -12.98 4.18 -13.55
CA ILE A 48 -11.55 3.90 -13.72
C ILE A 48 -11.19 2.44 -13.41
N TRP A 49 -12.00 1.75 -12.60
CA TRP A 49 -11.73 0.36 -12.22
C TRP A 49 -11.93 -0.62 -13.38
N PRO A 50 -11.01 -1.58 -13.61
CA PRO A 50 -11.20 -2.59 -14.65
C PRO A 50 -12.40 -3.49 -14.34
N LYS A 51 -13.32 -3.62 -15.30
CA LYS A 51 -14.55 -4.44 -15.16
C LYS A 51 -14.30 -5.96 -15.03
N SER A 52 -13.09 -6.41 -15.34
CA SER A 52 -12.68 -7.81 -15.28
C SER A 52 -11.18 -7.90 -14.99
N PHE A 53 -10.73 -8.98 -14.36
CA PHE A 53 -9.30 -9.30 -14.21
C PHE A 53 -8.68 -9.71 -15.54
N ASP A 54 -8.52 -8.74 -16.42
CA ASP A 54 -7.69 -8.84 -17.61
C ASP A 54 -6.33 -8.24 -17.28
N VAL A 55 -5.27 -9.05 -17.41
CA VAL A 55 -3.90 -8.65 -17.03
C VAL A 55 -3.47 -7.36 -17.75
N GLY A 56 -3.76 -7.22 -19.04
CA GLY A 56 -3.39 -6.03 -19.81
C GLY A 56 -4.10 -4.76 -19.31
N LYS A 57 -5.39 -4.87 -19.01
CA LYS A 57 -6.17 -3.75 -18.46
C LYS A 57 -5.76 -3.42 -17.02
N PHE A 58 -5.56 -4.43 -16.18
CA PHE A 58 -5.14 -4.23 -14.79
C PHE A 58 -3.74 -3.63 -14.67
N THR A 59 -2.80 -4.08 -15.50
CA THR A 59 -1.44 -3.50 -15.52
C THR A 59 -1.47 -2.03 -15.96
N SER A 60 -2.24 -1.71 -16.99
CA SER A 60 -2.44 -0.32 -17.46
C SER A 60 -3.11 0.55 -16.40
N TYR A 61 -4.14 0.02 -15.75
CA TYR A 61 -4.84 0.66 -14.65
C TYR A 61 -3.90 0.93 -13.47
N ALA A 62 -3.15 -0.07 -13.01
CA ALA A 62 -2.21 0.06 -11.90
C ALA A 62 -1.17 1.15 -12.21
N LYS A 63 -0.65 1.18 -13.45
CA LYS A 63 0.27 2.23 -13.90
C LYS A 63 -0.31 3.64 -13.76
N LEU A 64 -1.52 3.84 -14.28
CA LEU A 64 -2.19 5.13 -14.26
C LEU A 64 -2.57 5.55 -12.84
N ASN A 65 -3.22 4.65 -12.10
CA ASN A 65 -3.75 4.93 -10.76
C ASN A 65 -2.63 5.21 -9.75
N HIS A 66 -1.62 4.35 -9.68
CA HIS A 66 -0.54 4.53 -8.72
C HIS A 66 0.43 5.64 -9.14
N GLY A 67 0.70 5.80 -10.44
CA GLY A 67 1.48 6.93 -10.93
C GLY A 67 0.80 8.26 -10.61
N GLY A 68 -0.52 8.36 -10.85
CA GLY A 68 -1.30 9.55 -10.52
C GLY A 68 -1.39 9.82 -9.02
N ALA A 69 -1.64 8.79 -8.21
CA ALA A 69 -1.64 8.92 -6.75
C ALA A 69 -0.28 9.43 -6.24
N TRP A 70 0.81 8.81 -6.68
CA TRP A 70 2.16 9.25 -6.31
C TRP A 70 2.40 10.71 -6.69
N TYR A 71 2.04 11.11 -7.91
CA TYR A 71 2.20 12.49 -8.37
C TYR A 71 1.47 13.49 -7.48
N LEU A 72 0.23 13.18 -7.07
CA LEU A 72 -0.53 14.06 -6.19
C LEU A 72 0.11 14.24 -4.81
N PHE A 73 0.77 13.20 -4.29
CA PHE A 73 1.41 13.26 -2.98
C PHE A 73 2.85 13.80 -3.03
N ALA A 74 3.66 13.33 -3.98
CA ALA A 74 5.09 13.62 -4.07
C ALA A 74 5.41 14.81 -4.98
N GLY A 75 4.47 15.26 -5.82
CA GLY A 75 4.68 16.37 -6.76
C GLY A 75 5.49 16.01 -8.01
N HIS A 76 5.82 14.73 -8.21
CA HIS A 76 6.51 14.22 -9.40
C HIS A 76 6.09 12.77 -9.68
N MET A 77 6.34 12.26 -10.88
CA MET A 77 6.06 10.85 -11.19
C MET A 77 7.10 9.91 -10.55
N PRO A 78 6.71 8.69 -10.15
CA PRO A 78 7.64 7.64 -9.76
C PRO A 78 8.16 6.89 -10.99
N GLU A 79 9.23 6.11 -10.82
CA GLU A 79 9.47 4.95 -11.65
C GLU A 79 8.49 3.85 -11.24
N ILE A 80 7.75 3.30 -12.20
CA ILE A 80 6.69 2.34 -11.95
C ILE A 80 6.91 1.06 -12.76
N ASN A 81 7.07 -0.04 -12.07
CA ASN A 81 7.11 -1.37 -12.64
C ASN A 81 5.85 -2.13 -12.24
N VAL A 82 5.22 -2.80 -13.21
CA VAL A 82 4.03 -3.62 -12.96
C VAL A 82 4.23 -4.96 -13.65
N GLU A 83 4.25 -6.02 -12.84
CA GLU A 83 4.52 -7.37 -13.30
C GLU A 83 3.32 -8.28 -13.02
N ALA A 84 2.89 -9.03 -14.03
CA ALA A 84 1.90 -10.07 -13.82
C ALA A 84 2.57 -11.38 -13.42
N ARG A 85 1.98 -12.10 -12.47
CA ARG A 85 2.33 -13.48 -12.14
C ARG A 85 1.11 -14.35 -12.42
N GLY A 86 1.13 -15.00 -13.58
CA GLY A 86 -0.03 -15.74 -14.10
C GLY A 86 -1.20 -14.82 -14.46
N GLN A 87 -2.43 -15.31 -14.27
CA GLN A 87 -3.67 -14.60 -14.63
C GLN A 87 -4.43 -14.05 -13.42
N LYS A 88 -3.87 -14.16 -12.21
CA LYS A 88 -4.60 -13.85 -10.95
C LYS A 88 -3.83 -12.96 -9.98
N PHE A 89 -2.61 -12.53 -10.32
CA PHE A 89 -1.75 -11.76 -9.44
C PHE A 89 -0.99 -10.69 -10.23
N ILE A 90 -1.04 -9.45 -9.75
CA ILE A 90 -0.30 -8.31 -10.26
C ILE A 90 0.58 -7.76 -9.13
N TRP A 91 1.89 -7.70 -9.35
CA TRP A 91 2.86 -7.01 -8.51
C TRP A 91 3.07 -5.60 -9.03
N VAL A 92 3.16 -4.64 -8.12
CA VAL A 92 3.42 -3.23 -8.42
C VAL A 92 4.59 -2.77 -7.59
N THR A 93 5.58 -2.17 -8.23
CA THR A 93 6.73 -1.52 -7.58
C THR A 93 6.77 -0.06 -7.99
N LEU A 94 6.86 0.83 -6.99
CA LEU A 94 6.94 2.28 -7.16
C LEU A 94 8.24 2.76 -6.52
N ARG A 95 9.12 3.35 -7.32
CA ARG A 95 10.39 3.95 -6.86
C ARG A 95 10.37 5.44 -7.06
N GLU A 96 10.94 6.14 -6.11
CA GLU A 96 11.21 7.56 -6.23
C GLU A 96 12.38 7.79 -7.21
N LEU A 97 12.26 8.78 -8.09
CA LEU A 97 13.35 9.13 -8.98
C LEU A 97 14.52 9.77 -8.21
N PRO A 98 15.79 9.44 -8.55
CA PRO A 98 16.95 10.05 -7.92
C PRO A 98 16.92 11.58 -8.00
N GLY A 99 17.33 12.23 -6.90
CA GLY A 99 17.45 13.70 -6.82
C GLY A 99 16.12 14.46 -6.73
N LYS A 100 14.99 13.79 -6.54
CA LYS A 100 13.71 14.45 -6.23
C LYS A 100 13.62 14.72 -4.72
N GLU A 101 13.24 15.95 -4.35
CA GLU A 101 12.94 16.29 -2.96
C GLU A 101 11.44 16.12 -2.70
N THR A 102 11.10 15.51 -1.58
CA THR A 102 9.73 15.25 -1.17
C THR A 102 9.56 15.50 0.33
N PHE A 103 8.35 15.88 0.75
CA PHE A 103 8.08 16.33 2.12
C PHE A 103 8.30 15.25 3.20
N TYR A 104 8.33 13.98 2.79
CA TYR A 104 8.50 12.84 3.68
C TYR A 104 9.96 12.41 3.87
N LYS A 105 10.91 13.00 3.12
CA LYS A 105 12.35 12.83 3.35
C LYS A 105 12.77 13.61 4.58
N ILE A 106 12.69 12.96 5.72
CA ILE A 106 13.06 13.51 7.01
C ILE A 106 14.09 12.59 7.66
N GLU A 107 14.92 13.16 8.52
CA GLU A 107 15.78 12.36 9.39
C GLU A 107 14.93 11.66 10.46
N THR A 108 15.15 10.35 10.61
CA THR A 108 14.49 9.53 11.63
C THR A 108 15.52 8.75 12.44
N PRO A 109 15.18 8.34 13.68
CA PRO A 109 16.05 7.45 14.45
C PRO A 109 16.27 6.11 13.75
N GLU A 110 17.35 5.43 14.15
CA GLU A 110 17.73 4.15 13.58
C GLU A 110 16.58 3.13 13.65
N GLY A 111 16.35 2.45 12.54
CA GLY A 111 15.28 1.44 12.40
C GLY A 111 13.89 1.99 12.08
N VAL A 112 13.65 3.31 12.23
CA VAL A 112 12.38 3.93 11.85
C VAL A 112 12.37 4.25 10.36
N ASP A 113 11.36 3.77 9.66
CA ASP A 113 11.22 3.87 8.22
C ASP A 113 9.88 4.51 7.83
N VAL A 114 9.96 5.77 7.39
CA VAL A 114 8.80 6.57 6.98
C VAL A 114 8.07 6.01 5.76
N TRP A 115 8.70 5.13 4.98
CA TRP A 115 8.04 4.47 3.86
C TRP A 115 6.89 3.58 4.32
N TYR A 116 6.87 3.13 5.59
CA TYR A 116 5.72 2.41 6.13
C TYR A 116 4.45 3.28 6.14
N PHE A 117 4.58 4.59 6.40
CA PHE A 117 3.43 5.49 6.30
C PHE A 117 2.91 5.56 4.86
N LEU A 118 3.80 5.65 3.87
CA LEU A 118 3.39 5.70 2.46
C LEU A 118 2.77 4.36 2.00
N ALA A 119 3.39 3.24 2.36
CA ALA A 119 2.87 1.91 2.07
C ALA A 119 1.47 1.72 2.67
N GLY A 120 1.28 2.10 3.94
CA GLY A 120 -0.02 2.09 4.59
C GLY A 120 -1.04 2.96 3.84
N ASN A 121 -0.63 4.15 3.39
CA ASN A 121 -1.49 5.04 2.61
C ASN A 121 -2.00 4.38 1.32
N TYR A 122 -1.12 3.70 0.59
CA TYR A 122 -1.51 2.95 -0.60
C TYR A 122 -2.42 1.77 -0.29
N GLU A 123 -2.14 1.02 0.77
CA GLU A 123 -3.00 -0.09 1.20
C GLU A 123 -4.41 0.40 1.57
N GLY A 124 -4.50 1.44 2.40
CA GLY A 124 -5.78 2.00 2.85
C GLY A 124 -6.59 2.63 1.72
N ALA A 125 -5.92 3.34 0.81
CA ALA A 125 -6.57 3.88 -0.38
C ALA A 125 -7.10 2.76 -1.29
N THR A 126 -6.32 1.69 -1.49
CA THR A 126 -6.69 0.58 -2.36
C THR A 126 -7.84 -0.25 -1.76
N LEU A 127 -7.80 -0.55 -0.46
CA LEU A 127 -8.90 -1.23 0.23
C LEU A 127 -10.21 -0.42 0.16
N THR A 128 -10.11 0.89 0.36
CA THR A 128 -11.26 1.81 0.25
C THR A 128 -11.81 1.85 -1.17
N LEU A 129 -10.93 1.90 -2.17
CA LEU A 129 -11.32 1.83 -3.57
C LEU A 129 -12.09 0.55 -3.87
N LEU A 130 -11.55 -0.62 -3.47
CA LEU A 130 -12.19 -1.92 -3.67
C LEU A 130 -13.61 -1.95 -3.09
N ARG A 131 -13.79 -1.36 -1.90
CA ARG A 131 -15.12 -1.19 -1.30
C ARG A 131 -16.05 -0.33 -2.15
N LEU A 132 -15.58 0.84 -2.58
CA LEU A 132 -16.38 1.78 -3.38
C LEU A 132 -16.83 1.18 -4.72
N VAL A 133 -16.03 0.27 -5.29
CA VAL A 133 -16.37 -0.43 -6.53
C VAL A 133 -17.14 -1.74 -6.31
N GLY A 134 -17.26 -2.22 -5.07
CA GLY A 134 -17.97 -3.46 -4.72
C GLY A 134 -17.15 -4.74 -4.94
N GLU A 135 -15.83 -4.65 -4.86
CA GLU A 135 -14.88 -5.73 -5.16
C GLU A 135 -14.00 -6.11 -3.94
N GLU A 136 -14.29 -5.60 -2.74
CA GLU A 136 -13.51 -5.87 -1.51
C GLU A 136 -13.41 -7.37 -1.16
N GLU A 137 -14.42 -8.15 -1.53
CA GLU A 137 -14.43 -9.60 -1.30
C GLU A 137 -13.82 -10.40 -2.45
N LYS A 138 -13.32 -9.74 -3.50
CA LYS A 138 -12.74 -10.41 -4.67
C LYS A 138 -11.22 -10.27 -4.76
N TYR A 139 -10.64 -9.28 -4.09
CA TYR A 139 -9.21 -8.99 -4.16
C TYR A 139 -8.53 -9.00 -2.79
N PHE A 140 -7.27 -9.44 -2.80
CA PHE A 140 -6.29 -9.14 -1.78
C PHE A 140 -5.37 -8.03 -2.29
N THR A 141 -5.00 -7.13 -1.39
CA THR A 141 -4.00 -6.09 -1.63
C THR A 141 -3.28 -5.81 -0.33
N MET A 142 -1.96 -5.80 -0.37
CA MET A 142 -1.12 -5.32 0.72
C MET A 142 0.10 -4.60 0.15
N TRP A 143 0.65 -3.65 0.90
CA TRP A 143 1.73 -2.76 0.45
C TRP A 143 2.83 -2.61 1.49
N ARG A 144 4.09 -2.57 1.07
CA ARG A 144 5.27 -2.57 1.94
C ARG A 144 6.37 -1.67 1.38
N PRO A 145 7.25 -1.11 2.24
CA PRO A 145 8.46 -0.43 1.78
C PRO A 145 9.40 -1.36 1.03
N LEU A 146 10.11 -0.81 0.04
CA LEU A 146 11.22 -1.51 -0.57
C LEU A 146 12.41 -1.62 0.41
N PRO A 147 13.17 -2.73 0.41
CA PRO A 147 14.38 -2.85 1.24
C PRO A 147 15.40 -1.74 1.03
N SER A 148 15.46 -1.18 -0.19
CA SER A 148 16.33 -0.07 -0.57
C SER A 148 15.90 1.29 -0.02
N ARG A 149 14.73 1.40 0.63
CA ARG A 149 14.17 2.63 1.20
C ARG A 149 14.10 3.80 0.20
N ASP A 150 13.72 3.50 -1.02
CA ASP A 150 13.52 4.44 -2.12
C ASP A 150 12.13 4.30 -2.75
N GLY A 151 11.20 3.62 -2.08
CA GLY A 151 9.87 3.39 -2.61
C GLY A 151 9.08 2.33 -1.87
N ILE A 152 8.00 1.89 -2.50
CA ILE A 152 7.06 0.89 -1.98
C ILE A 152 6.72 -0.12 -3.07
N GLU A 153 6.22 -1.26 -2.64
CA GLU A 153 5.66 -2.27 -3.50
C GLU A 153 4.41 -2.88 -2.88
N GLY A 154 3.60 -3.51 -3.71
CA GLY A 154 2.37 -4.13 -3.29
C GLY A 154 1.75 -4.93 -4.42
N PHE A 155 0.54 -5.42 -4.20
CA PHE A 155 -0.09 -6.32 -5.16
C PHE A 155 -1.60 -6.19 -5.24
N TYR A 156 -2.13 -6.70 -6.35
CA TYR A 156 -3.53 -7.10 -6.50
C TYR A 156 -3.59 -8.58 -6.79
N ALA A 157 -4.28 -9.35 -5.96
CA ALA A 157 -4.45 -10.78 -6.15
C ALA A 157 -5.93 -11.17 -6.06
N ILE A 158 -6.41 -12.04 -6.94
CA ILE A 158 -7.77 -12.57 -6.83
C ILE A 158 -7.85 -13.49 -5.60
N ARG A 159 -8.90 -13.35 -4.79
CA ARG A 159 -9.07 -14.13 -3.55
C ARG A 159 -9.13 -15.63 -3.76
N ASP A 160 -9.51 -16.10 -4.94
CA ASP A 160 -9.50 -17.52 -5.35
C ASP A 160 -8.13 -18.21 -5.22
N LEU A 161 -7.01 -17.46 -5.22
CA LEU A 161 -5.68 -18.02 -4.94
C LEU A 161 -5.55 -18.49 -3.47
N GLY A 162 -6.32 -17.88 -2.56
CA GLY A 162 -6.20 -18.10 -1.12
C GLY A 162 -4.97 -17.43 -0.50
N PRO A 163 -4.96 -17.18 0.82
CA PRO A 163 -3.87 -16.48 1.50
C PRO A 163 -2.50 -17.16 1.34
N ALA A 164 -2.44 -18.49 1.44
CA ALA A 164 -1.18 -19.23 1.39
C ALA A 164 -0.43 -19.07 0.05
N GLU A 165 -1.15 -19.14 -1.07
CA GLU A 165 -0.54 -18.95 -2.40
C GLU A 165 -0.10 -17.51 -2.63
N VAL A 166 -0.88 -16.54 -2.16
CA VAL A 166 -0.54 -15.11 -2.23
C VAL A 166 0.73 -14.82 -1.42
N ILE A 167 0.79 -15.28 -0.16
CA ILE A 167 1.95 -15.07 0.71
C ILE A 167 3.20 -15.72 0.11
N ARG A 168 3.10 -16.96 -0.40
CA ARG A 168 4.22 -17.61 -1.10
C ARG A 168 4.68 -16.77 -2.30
N THR A 169 3.76 -16.31 -3.13
CA THR A 169 4.09 -15.49 -4.31
C THR A 169 4.78 -14.18 -3.90
N CYS A 170 4.34 -13.52 -2.83
CA CYS A 170 5.01 -12.34 -2.31
C CYS A 170 6.42 -12.67 -1.81
N ASN A 171 6.60 -13.74 -1.05
CA ASN A 171 7.92 -14.13 -0.51
C ASN A 171 8.91 -14.57 -1.60
N ASP A 172 8.42 -15.12 -2.71
CA ASP A 172 9.26 -15.46 -3.87
C ASP A 172 9.75 -14.20 -4.61
N LEU A 173 8.99 -13.09 -4.53
CA LEU A 173 9.32 -11.80 -5.14
C LEU A 173 10.19 -10.92 -4.22
N ASP A 174 9.77 -10.78 -2.97
CA ASP A 174 10.52 -10.14 -1.89
C ASP A 174 10.37 -10.98 -0.61
N PRO A 175 11.43 -11.72 -0.20
CA PRO A 175 11.43 -12.48 1.05
C PRO A 175 11.21 -11.62 2.31
N GLY A 176 11.42 -10.30 2.21
CA GLY A 176 11.24 -9.35 3.30
C GLY A 176 9.84 -8.75 3.39
N PHE A 177 8.93 -9.04 2.45
CA PHE A 177 7.68 -8.29 2.29
C PHE A 177 6.86 -8.23 3.60
N PHE A 178 6.67 -9.37 4.27
CA PHE A 178 5.89 -9.46 5.51
C PHE A 178 6.73 -9.35 6.81
N LYS A 179 7.97 -8.87 6.75
CA LYS A 179 8.91 -8.94 7.88
C LYS A 179 8.50 -8.09 9.10
N LEU A 180 8.06 -6.84 8.88
CA LEU A 180 7.70 -5.91 9.99
C LEU A 180 6.19 -5.73 10.15
N VAL A 181 5.48 -5.57 9.04
CA VAL A 181 4.02 -5.58 9.01
C VAL A 181 3.62 -6.90 8.35
N SER A 182 3.20 -7.86 9.17
CA SER A 182 2.82 -9.19 8.69
C SER A 182 1.49 -9.15 7.95
N TRP A 183 1.08 -10.30 7.40
CA TRP A 183 -0.26 -10.47 6.84
C TRP A 183 -1.33 -10.24 7.92
N GLU A 184 -1.11 -10.78 9.11
CA GLU A 184 -1.98 -10.67 10.28
C GLU A 184 -2.07 -9.22 10.76
N ASP A 185 -0.96 -8.48 10.77
CA ASP A 185 -0.97 -7.05 11.12
C ASP A 185 -1.87 -6.26 10.14
N SER A 186 -1.70 -6.46 8.83
CA SER A 186 -2.56 -5.84 7.80
C SER A 186 -4.02 -6.26 7.94
N ALA A 187 -4.30 -7.55 8.16
CA ALA A 187 -5.64 -8.07 8.35
C ALA A 187 -6.33 -7.44 9.57
N LYS A 188 -5.61 -7.36 10.70
CA LYS A 188 -6.07 -6.72 11.92
C LYS A 188 -6.39 -5.25 11.69
N PHE A 189 -5.49 -4.49 11.06
CA PHE A 189 -5.73 -3.07 10.80
C PHE A 189 -6.88 -2.85 9.81
N ALA A 190 -7.02 -3.69 8.78
CA ALA A 190 -8.13 -3.60 7.85
C ALA A 190 -9.48 -3.88 8.52
N GLU A 191 -9.55 -4.83 9.46
CA GLU A 191 -10.75 -5.09 10.25
C GLU A 191 -11.04 -3.97 11.25
N GLU A 192 -10.03 -3.49 11.98
CA GLU A 192 -10.23 -2.42 12.98
C GLU A 192 -10.63 -1.08 12.36
N LEU A 193 -10.02 -0.70 11.23
CA LEU A 193 -10.25 0.61 10.61
C LEU A 193 -11.41 0.61 9.62
N PHE A 194 -11.66 -0.52 8.96
CA PHE A 194 -12.63 -0.60 7.87
C PHE A 194 -13.67 -1.71 8.06
N GLY A 195 -13.55 -2.60 9.04
CA GLY A 195 -14.40 -3.78 9.15
C GLY A 195 -14.24 -4.76 7.98
N ILE A 196 -13.11 -4.69 7.24
CA ILE A 196 -12.82 -5.60 6.14
C ILE A 196 -12.16 -6.86 6.72
N LYS A 197 -12.79 -8.01 6.52
CA LYS A 197 -12.24 -9.29 6.98
C LYS A 197 -11.31 -9.88 5.94
N ILE A 198 -10.03 -10.00 6.28
CA ILE A 198 -9.02 -10.70 5.47
C ILE A 198 -8.77 -12.07 6.13
N PRO A 199 -9.01 -13.20 5.42
CA PRO A 199 -8.73 -14.53 5.93
C PRO A 199 -7.27 -14.67 6.39
N LEU A 200 -7.10 -15.27 7.56
CA LEU A 200 -5.79 -15.62 8.11
C LEU A 200 -5.34 -17.00 7.59
N LEU A 201 -4.05 -17.28 7.73
CA LEU A 201 -3.54 -18.64 7.59
C LEU A 201 -4.11 -19.48 8.74
N VAL A 202 -4.94 -20.48 8.43
CA VAL A 202 -5.40 -21.50 9.39
C VAL A 202 -4.40 -22.65 9.40
#